data_AF-A0A497GX01-F1
#
_entry.id   AF-A0A497GX01-F1
#
_cell.length_a   1.000
_cell.length_b   1.000
_cell.length_c   1.000
_cell.angle_alpha   90.00
_cell.angle_beta   90.00
_cell.angle_gamma   90.00
#
_symmetry.space_group_name_H-M   'P 1'
#
loop_
_entity.id
_entity.type
_entity.pdbx_description
1 polymer ?
#
loop_
_entity_poly.entity_id
_entity_poly.type
_entity_poly.pdbx_seq_one_letter_code
_entity_poly.pdbx_strand_id
1 'polypeptide(L)'
;MPLPARLELGKETYLVYKTGIPFYDAARLIGVAHLFFGTASAEVEDKGNYWEVSGVGIKRDEQQVLWIINRLNPTKTERKLFQKDGVFLWKEFAEFFSERDVANRKGSREKLKAEYDVALQIGTRGIDPLSKYEVLAPRSTGEILKQFKAPFQEVAVATLGRAFAASVRSFTKRQREEIYILPVFRERFVISGFLEYERSFVHASGGWVAAVWAALSILLDLTTKRLPVIDFAYTREAKAPTGQPIFSDSGYLGLGKLCIYWWNGVKEGKQETLNLLHNFREFLENTSGQNTHEQVQALARHVAAFIANPNAEALTKMEQLKARILANSQTQQVIGGTVARRLLGRGEHLREVKAMLQLDLPEVPWQISEALAKALGFDEGGWMNQFTRLENTPNFSQFIQQVERIISRGCYREQQEKGQQPNIREAMIRAHDLANTLRGIGSALQDEKAFRAWKAIFLLDVLSRARMRTEGSSEQTGEGEARELSEEG
;
A
#
# COMPACT_ATOMS: atom_id res chain seq x y z
N MET A 1 -0.78 -57.18 5.82
CA MET A 1 -0.59 -56.23 6.94
C MET A 1 -1.74 -55.23 6.89
N PRO A 2 -2.46 -54.95 7.99
CA PRO A 2 -3.45 -53.89 8.00
C PRO A 2 -2.73 -52.55 7.88
N LEU A 3 -3.31 -51.61 7.13
CA LEU A 3 -2.83 -50.22 7.08
C LEU A 3 -2.86 -49.63 8.49
N PRO A 4 -1.83 -48.86 8.90
CA PRO A 4 -1.84 -48.21 10.21
C PRO A 4 -3.07 -47.33 10.35
N ALA A 5 -3.66 -47.31 11.56
CA ALA A 5 -4.81 -46.49 11.88
C ALA A 5 -4.54 -45.02 11.52
N ARG A 6 -5.55 -44.32 10.97
CA ARG A 6 -5.48 -42.89 10.69
C ARG A 6 -5.06 -42.16 11.97
N LEU A 7 -3.92 -41.48 11.93
CA LEU A 7 -3.51 -40.54 12.97
C LEU A 7 -4.48 -39.36 12.97
N GLU A 8 -5.46 -39.39 13.87
CA GLU A 8 -6.33 -38.24 14.13
C GLU A 8 -5.57 -37.28 15.06
N LEU A 9 -4.97 -36.24 14.48
CA LEU A 9 -4.39 -35.14 15.25
C LEU A 9 -5.51 -34.40 15.96
N GLY A 10 -5.42 -34.28 17.29
CA GLY A 10 -6.40 -33.55 18.10
C GLY A 10 -6.53 -32.10 17.64
N LYS A 11 -7.74 -31.70 17.26
CA LYS A 11 -8.06 -30.33 16.85
C LYS A 11 -8.64 -29.58 18.04
N GLU A 12 -8.03 -28.45 18.39
CA GLU A 12 -8.54 -27.53 19.41
C GLU A 12 -9.27 -26.37 18.72
N THR A 13 -10.29 -25.82 19.39
CA THR A 13 -11.07 -24.68 18.89
C THR A 13 -11.27 -23.65 20.00
N TYR A 14 -11.03 -22.38 19.66
CA TYR A 14 -11.12 -21.22 20.53
C TYR A 14 -12.02 -20.15 19.90
N LEU A 15 -12.68 -19.33 20.74
CA LEU A 15 -13.75 -18.42 20.35
C LEU A 15 -13.38 -16.97 20.66
N VAL A 16 -13.37 -16.12 19.63
CA VAL A 16 -13.06 -14.68 19.76
C VAL A 16 -14.29 -13.84 19.42
N TYR A 17 -14.94 -13.27 20.43
CA TYR A 17 -16.13 -12.43 20.26
C TYR A 17 -15.76 -11.02 19.81
N LYS A 18 -16.44 -10.52 18.78
CA LYS A 18 -16.19 -9.19 18.21
C LYS A 18 -16.74 -8.11 19.13
N THR A 19 -15.98 -7.04 19.36
CA THR A 19 -16.43 -5.88 20.15
C THR A 19 -16.89 -4.73 19.27
N GLY A 20 -16.73 -4.83 17.95
CA GLY A 20 -17.04 -3.77 16.99
C GLY A 20 -15.96 -2.69 16.93
N ILE A 21 -14.77 -2.97 17.48
CA ILE A 21 -13.61 -2.07 17.42
C ILE A 21 -12.58 -2.70 16.48
N PRO A 22 -12.38 -2.17 15.28
CA PRO A 22 -11.65 -2.85 14.21
C PRO A 22 -10.25 -3.34 14.61
N PHE A 23 -9.42 -2.44 15.16
CA PHE A 23 -8.04 -2.78 15.50
C PHE A 23 -7.94 -3.73 16.70
N TYR A 24 -8.76 -3.52 17.72
CA TYR A 24 -8.79 -4.38 18.91
C TYR A 24 -9.30 -5.79 18.55
N ASP A 25 -10.30 -5.88 17.67
CA ASP A 25 -10.81 -7.15 17.15
C ASP A 25 -9.76 -7.90 16.34
N ALA A 26 -9.08 -7.22 15.40
CA ALA A 26 -7.99 -7.81 14.62
C ALA A 26 -6.82 -8.28 15.50
N ALA A 27 -6.43 -7.48 16.49
CA ALA A 27 -5.37 -7.82 17.43
C ALA A 27 -5.73 -9.05 18.27
N ARG A 28 -6.96 -9.15 18.80
CA ARG A 28 -7.39 -10.33 19.57
C ARG A 28 -7.42 -11.59 18.70
N LEU A 29 -7.92 -11.49 17.46
CA LEU A 29 -7.97 -12.63 16.54
C LEU A 29 -6.57 -13.19 16.24
N ILE A 30 -5.65 -12.31 15.79
CA ILE A 30 -4.25 -12.69 15.49
C ILE A 30 -3.55 -13.17 16.77
N GLY A 31 -3.82 -12.53 17.90
CA GLY A 31 -3.31 -12.91 19.20
C GLY A 31 -3.71 -14.31 19.61
N VAL A 32 -4.99 -14.68 19.50
CA VAL A 32 -5.49 -16.03 19.83
C VAL A 32 -4.90 -17.07 18.88
N ALA A 33 -4.88 -16.78 17.57
CA ALA A 33 -4.27 -17.67 16.59
C ALA A 33 -2.81 -17.98 16.92
N HIS A 34 -2.01 -16.96 17.23
CA HIS A 34 -0.60 -17.14 17.55
C HIS A 34 -0.31 -17.60 18.99
N LEU A 35 -1.20 -17.34 19.95
CA LEU A 35 -1.06 -17.85 21.31
C LEU A 35 -1.16 -19.38 21.32
N PHE A 36 -2.22 -19.94 20.73
CA PHE A 36 -2.52 -21.37 20.80
C PHE A 36 -1.88 -22.18 19.67
N PHE A 37 -1.87 -21.65 18.45
CA PHE A 37 -1.38 -22.41 17.28
C PHE A 37 -0.01 -21.92 16.81
N GLY A 38 0.38 -20.68 17.13
CA GLY A 38 1.71 -20.18 16.82
C GLY A 38 2.01 -20.12 15.33
N THR A 39 3.03 -20.89 14.91
CA THR A 39 3.37 -21.10 13.49
C THR A 39 2.56 -22.20 12.82
N ALA A 40 1.88 -23.06 13.61
CA ALA A 40 0.98 -24.05 13.06
C ALA A 40 -0.21 -23.35 12.39
N SER A 41 -0.84 -24.07 11.46
CA SER A 41 -1.99 -23.55 10.72
C SER A 41 -3.18 -23.40 11.66
N ALA A 42 -3.66 -22.16 11.82
CA ALA A 42 -4.90 -21.82 12.49
C ALA A 42 -5.97 -21.51 11.43
N GLU A 43 -6.98 -22.37 11.35
CA GLU A 43 -8.18 -22.13 10.55
C GLU A 43 -9.10 -21.19 11.32
N VAL A 44 -9.42 -20.05 10.71
CA VAL A 44 -10.37 -19.08 11.24
C VAL A 44 -11.65 -19.16 10.42
N GLU A 45 -12.80 -19.24 11.09
CA GLU A 45 -14.12 -19.13 10.48
C GLU A 45 -14.93 -18.00 11.14
N ASP A 46 -15.46 -17.09 10.33
CA ASP A 46 -16.32 -16.00 10.78
C ASP A 46 -17.78 -16.47 10.95
N LYS A 47 -18.28 -16.46 12.20
CA LYS A 47 -19.66 -16.83 12.56
C LYS A 47 -20.56 -15.61 12.77
N GLY A 48 -20.18 -14.44 12.26
CA GLY A 48 -20.90 -13.18 12.44
C GLY A 48 -20.48 -12.44 13.71
N ASN A 49 -20.94 -12.89 14.88
CA ASN A 49 -20.67 -12.20 16.16
C ASN A 49 -19.32 -12.60 16.81
N TYR A 50 -18.73 -13.70 16.36
CA TYR A 50 -17.45 -14.21 16.85
C TYR A 50 -16.71 -14.95 15.72
N TRP A 51 -15.42 -15.19 15.95
CA TRP A 51 -14.60 -16.08 15.15
C TRP A 51 -14.36 -17.40 15.88
N GLU A 52 -14.44 -18.51 15.15
CA GLU A 52 -13.91 -19.80 15.58
C GLU A 52 -12.48 -19.92 15.04
N VAL A 53 -11.52 -20.09 15.94
CA VAL A 53 -10.10 -20.28 15.62
C VAL A 53 -9.74 -21.70 16.00
N SER A 54 -9.43 -22.53 15.02
CA SER A 54 -9.20 -23.95 15.22
C SER A 54 -7.91 -24.43 14.57
N GLY A 55 -7.27 -25.43 15.15
CA GLY A 55 -5.98 -25.91 14.66
C GLY A 55 -5.51 -27.14 15.42
N VAL A 56 -4.35 -27.66 15.02
CA VAL A 56 -3.76 -28.83 15.70
C VAL A 56 -3.28 -28.40 17.09
N GLY A 57 -3.73 -29.11 18.13
CA GLY A 57 -3.26 -28.91 19.49
C GLY A 57 -1.79 -29.30 19.61
N ILE A 58 -0.92 -28.31 19.83
CA ILE A 58 0.53 -28.50 19.98
C ILE A 58 0.96 -27.77 21.25
N LYS A 59 1.83 -28.39 22.05
CA LYS A 59 2.45 -27.71 23.18
C LYS A 59 3.31 -26.54 22.69
N ARG A 60 2.88 -25.31 23.00
CA ARG A 60 3.56 -24.09 22.60
C ARG A 60 4.72 -23.76 23.53
N ASP A 61 5.78 -23.19 22.95
CA ASP A 61 6.92 -22.66 23.70
C ASP A 61 6.59 -21.27 24.22
N GLU A 62 6.59 -21.12 25.54
CA GLU A 62 6.36 -19.87 26.26
C GLU A 62 7.38 -18.80 25.90
N GLN A 63 8.64 -19.20 25.67
CA GLN A 63 9.71 -18.27 25.31
C GLN A 63 9.45 -17.62 23.95
N GLN A 64 8.82 -18.33 23.01
CA GLN A 64 8.42 -17.73 21.73
C GLN A 64 7.37 -16.65 21.91
N VAL A 65 6.36 -16.89 22.78
CA VAL A 65 5.31 -15.90 23.06
C VAL A 65 5.92 -14.65 23.70
N LEU A 66 6.77 -14.83 24.71
CA LEU A 66 7.47 -13.72 25.36
C LEU A 66 8.42 -12.97 24.41
N TRP A 67 9.12 -13.68 23.52
CA TRP A 67 9.99 -13.08 22.51
C TRP A 67 9.21 -12.19 21.55
N ILE A 68 8.04 -12.63 21.10
CA ILE A 68 7.15 -11.81 20.26
C ILE A 68 6.74 -10.55 21.01
N ILE A 69 6.28 -10.67 22.26
CA ILE A 69 5.81 -9.52 23.06
C ILE A 69 6.95 -8.54 23.31
N ASN A 70 8.19 -9.01 23.51
CA ASN A 70 9.36 -8.16 23.71
C ASN A 70 9.60 -7.17 22.56
N ARG A 71 9.08 -7.44 21.36
CA ARG A 71 9.11 -6.48 20.23
C ARG A 71 8.38 -5.17 20.53
N LEU A 72 7.40 -5.19 21.43
CA LEU A 72 6.65 -4.01 21.86
C LEU A 72 7.35 -3.21 22.96
N ASN A 73 8.51 -3.66 23.47
CA ASN A 73 9.11 -3.14 24.71
C ASN A 73 8.09 -3.10 25.87
N PRO A 74 7.55 -4.26 26.27
CA PRO A 74 6.42 -4.35 27.17
C PRO A 74 6.77 -3.83 28.57
N THR A 75 5.80 -3.19 29.23
CA THR A 75 5.92 -2.82 30.64
C THR A 75 5.91 -4.07 31.52
N LYS A 76 6.38 -3.93 32.78
CA LYS A 76 6.27 -5.01 33.78
C LYS A 76 4.82 -5.50 33.95
N THR A 77 3.84 -4.60 33.82
CA THR A 77 2.41 -4.94 33.86
C THR A 77 1.96 -5.77 32.66
N GLU A 78 2.39 -5.45 31.43
CA GLU A 78 2.08 -6.24 30.24
C GLU A 78 2.69 -7.63 30.30
N ARG A 79 3.90 -7.79 30.84
CA ARG A 79 4.51 -9.11 31.04
C ARG A 79 3.73 -9.97 32.03
N LYS A 80 3.21 -9.36 33.09
CA LYS A 80 2.37 -10.04 34.10
C LYS A 80 1.03 -10.53 33.57
N LEU A 81 0.59 -10.07 32.39
CA LEU A 81 -0.62 -10.60 31.75
C LEU A 81 -0.46 -12.05 31.31
N PHE A 82 0.77 -12.49 31.04
CA PHE A 82 1.07 -13.83 30.52
C PHE A 82 1.62 -14.78 31.58
N GLN A 83 2.28 -14.23 32.61
CA GLN A 83 2.92 -15.02 33.66
C GLN A 83 2.61 -14.46 35.05
N LYS A 84 2.29 -15.36 35.97
CA LYS A 84 2.13 -15.07 37.41
C LYS A 84 3.11 -15.94 38.18
N ASP A 85 3.92 -15.31 39.04
CA ASP A 85 4.94 -15.99 39.87
C ASP A 85 5.88 -16.93 39.08
N GLY A 86 6.19 -16.57 37.82
CA GLY A 86 7.08 -17.33 36.93
C GLY A 86 6.39 -18.45 36.14
N VAL A 87 5.09 -18.68 36.34
CA VAL A 87 4.31 -19.70 35.62
C VAL A 87 3.42 -19.04 34.56
N PHE A 88 3.44 -19.59 33.34
CA PHE A 88 2.60 -19.12 32.25
C PHE A 88 1.14 -19.59 32.41
N LEU A 89 0.19 -18.70 32.16
CA LEU A 89 -1.23 -18.87 32.48
C LEU A 89 -2.01 -19.68 31.41
N TRP A 90 -1.43 -20.74 30.86
CA TRP A 90 -2.01 -21.52 29.75
C TRP A 90 -3.44 -21.99 30.03
N LYS A 91 -3.68 -22.55 31.21
CA LYS A 91 -4.98 -23.08 31.62
C LYS A 91 -6.04 -21.98 31.66
N GLU A 92 -5.71 -20.83 32.24
CA GLU A 92 -6.64 -19.70 32.33
C GLU A 92 -6.99 -19.12 30.96
N PHE A 93 -6.04 -19.09 30.01
CA PHE A 93 -6.32 -18.70 28.63
C PHE A 93 -7.20 -19.74 27.92
N ALA A 94 -6.85 -21.03 28.00
CA ALA A 94 -7.56 -22.09 27.30
C ALA A 94 -9.02 -22.20 27.78
N GLU A 95 -9.26 -22.16 29.10
CA GLU A 95 -10.61 -22.17 29.67
C GLU A 95 -11.43 -20.95 29.23
N PHE A 96 -10.82 -19.75 29.21
CA PHE A 96 -11.52 -18.53 28.82
C PHE A 96 -11.96 -18.54 27.34
N PHE A 97 -11.08 -18.96 26.44
CA PHE A 97 -11.36 -18.92 25.00
C PHE A 97 -12.12 -20.15 24.48
N SER A 98 -12.16 -21.26 25.22
CA SER A 98 -13.01 -22.41 24.89
C SER A 98 -14.46 -22.25 25.38
N GLU A 99 -14.71 -21.34 26.33
CA GLU A 99 -16.04 -21.04 26.85
C GLU A 99 -16.93 -20.37 25.77
N ARG A 100 -18.07 -21.03 25.52
CA ARG A 100 -19.09 -20.64 24.53
C ARG A 100 -20.06 -19.61 25.05
N ASP A 101 -20.30 -19.57 26.36
CA ASP A 101 -21.15 -18.55 26.94
C ASP A 101 -20.30 -17.41 27.48
N VAL A 102 -20.42 -16.23 26.87
CA VAL A 102 -19.70 -15.02 27.30
C VAL A 102 -20.00 -14.69 28.77
N ALA A 103 -21.19 -15.02 29.28
CA ALA A 103 -21.55 -14.79 30.67
C ALA A 103 -20.74 -15.64 31.66
N ASN A 104 -20.25 -16.80 31.23
CA ASN A 104 -19.47 -17.73 32.05
C ASN A 104 -17.97 -17.43 32.06
N ARG A 105 -17.51 -16.50 31.20
CA ARG A 105 -16.10 -16.11 31.12
C ARG A 105 -15.67 -15.38 32.39
N LYS A 106 -14.69 -15.96 33.09
CA LYS A 106 -14.11 -15.41 34.33
C LYS A 106 -12.71 -14.85 34.08
N GLY A 107 -12.39 -13.73 34.71
CA GLY A 107 -11.07 -13.12 34.65
C GLY A 107 -11.01 -11.80 35.41
N SER A 108 -9.85 -11.47 35.96
CA SER A 108 -9.62 -10.12 36.48
C SER A 108 -9.79 -9.09 35.37
N ARG A 109 -10.35 -7.93 35.70
CA ARG A 109 -10.55 -6.85 34.74
C ARG A 109 -9.32 -5.94 34.72
N GLU A 110 -8.59 -5.98 33.62
CA GLU A 110 -7.40 -5.17 33.38
C GLU A 110 -7.70 -3.96 32.49
N LYS A 111 -6.96 -2.87 32.70
CA LYS A 111 -7.11 -1.64 31.92
C LYS A 111 -6.48 -1.85 30.54
N LEU A 112 -7.24 -1.51 29.50
CA LEU A 112 -6.68 -1.43 28.16
C LEU A 112 -5.83 -0.16 28.03
N LYS A 113 -4.69 -0.24 27.35
CA LYS A 113 -3.85 0.95 27.12
C LYS A 113 -4.42 1.84 26.00
N ALA A 114 -3.93 3.09 25.95
CA ALA A 114 -4.32 4.09 24.96
C ALA A 114 -4.08 3.63 23.50
N GLU A 115 -3.11 2.75 23.27
CA GLU A 115 -2.79 2.20 21.94
C GLU A 115 -3.89 1.32 21.33
N TYR A 116 -5.04 1.12 21.98
CA TYR A 116 -6.16 0.38 21.40
C TYR A 116 -7.39 1.26 21.14
N ASP A 117 -7.30 2.58 21.37
CA ASP A 117 -8.35 3.61 21.22
C ASP A 117 -9.62 3.42 22.09
N VAL A 118 -10.09 2.19 22.32
CA VAL A 118 -11.18 1.84 23.25
C VAL A 118 -10.94 2.40 24.65
N ALA A 119 -9.67 2.51 25.05
CA ALA A 119 -9.27 3.07 26.33
C ALA A 119 -9.68 4.54 26.53
N LEU A 120 -9.96 5.29 25.45
CA LEU A 120 -10.33 6.71 25.51
C LEU A 120 -11.78 7.01 25.05
N GLN A 121 -12.52 6.04 24.50
CA GLN A 121 -13.85 6.25 23.89
C GLN A 121 -15.07 6.16 24.85
N ILE A 122 -14.90 6.04 26.17
CA ILE A 122 -16.06 5.92 27.08
C ILE A 122 -16.91 7.20 27.12
N GLY A 123 -16.33 8.38 26.86
CA GLY A 123 -17.07 9.64 26.91
C GLY A 123 -18.07 9.88 25.78
N THR A 124 -17.97 9.16 24.65
CA THR A 124 -18.84 9.37 23.47
C THR A 124 -20.05 8.42 23.41
N ARG A 125 -20.15 7.45 24.33
CA ARG A 125 -21.24 6.46 24.36
C ARG A 125 -22.16 6.68 25.56
N GLY A 126 -23.11 7.61 25.41
CA GLY A 126 -24.28 7.73 26.30
C GLY A 126 -24.22 8.78 27.41
N ILE A 127 -23.23 9.69 27.39
CA ILE A 127 -23.14 10.83 28.31
C ILE A 127 -23.42 12.11 27.50
N ASP A 128 -24.36 12.94 27.97
CA ASP A 128 -24.70 14.19 27.31
C ASP A 128 -23.46 15.13 27.29
N PRO A 129 -22.95 15.49 26.10
CA PRO A 129 -21.78 16.35 25.92
C PRO A 129 -21.84 17.68 26.66
N LEU A 130 -23.04 18.23 26.84
CA LEU A 130 -23.27 19.53 27.46
C LEU A 130 -23.33 19.45 28.99
N SER A 131 -23.57 18.26 29.54
CA SER A 131 -23.73 18.05 30.98
C SER A 131 -22.40 17.85 31.72
N LYS A 132 -21.38 17.26 31.06
CA LYS A 132 -20.04 16.98 31.63
C LYS A 132 -18.96 16.97 30.55
N TYR A 133 -18.59 18.15 30.08
CA TYR A 133 -17.52 18.33 29.08
C TYR A 133 -16.18 17.70 29.52
N GLU A 134 -15.90 17.62 30.84
CA GLU A 134 -14.69 16.95 31.32
C GLU A 134 -14.62 15.49 30.88
N VAL A 135 -15.74 14.80 30.74
CA VAL A 135 -15.79 13.38 30.34
C VAL A 135 -15.36 13.18 28.88
N LEU A 136 -15.56 14.19 28.03
CA LEU A 136 -15.17 14.20 26.62
C LEU A 136 -13.72 14.65 26.41
N ALA A 137 -13.18 15.45 27.32
CA ALA A 137 -11.80 15.88 27.23
C ALA A 137 -10.85 14.72 27.61
N PRO A 138 -9.93 14.29 26.71
CA PRO A 138 -8.88 13.32 27.08
C PRO A 138 -7.93 13.87 28.15
N ARG A 139 -8.04 15.17 28.50
CA ARG A 139 -7.08 15.93 29.31
C ARG A 139 -7.51 16.28 30.73
N SER A 140 -8.74 16.05 31.19
CA SER A 140 -9.12 16.47 32.54
C SER A 140 -9.63 15.33 33.44
N THR A 141 -9.17 15.45 34.69
CA THR A 141 -9.63 14.83 35.95
C THR A 141 -9.30 13.36 36.19
N GLY A 142 -8.85 13.07 37.42
CA GLY A 142 -8.53 11.75 37.97
C GLY A 142 -9.74 10.84 38.16
N GLU A 143 -10.72 10.89 37.25
CA GLU A 143 -11.87 10.00 37.23
C GLU A 143 -11.51 8.65 36.60
N ILE A 144 -11.58 7.60 37.40
CA ILE A 144 -11.35 6.19 37.03
C ILE A 144 -12.41 5.69 36.01
N LEU A 145 -13.49 6.44 35.81
CA LEU A 145 -14.64 6.12 34.94
C LEU A 145 -14.31 6.12 33.44
N LYS A 146 -13.20 6.75 33.03
CA LYS A 146 -12.78 6.82 31.61
C LYS A 146 -12.00 5.61 31.11
N GLN A 147 -11.68 4.63 31.97
CA GLN A 147 -10.76 3.55 31.63
C GLN A 147 -11.52 2.27 31.25
N PHE A 148 -11.46 1.88 29.98
CA PHE A 148 -12.00 0.61 29.52
C PHE A 148 -11.27 -0.55 30.19
N LYS A 149 -12.03 -1.43 30.85
CA LYS A 149 -11.50 -2.65 31.46
C LYS A 149 -12.06 -3.89 30.80
N ALA A 150 -11.19 -4.73 30.28
CA ALA A 150 -11.52 -6.03 29.71
C ALA A 150 -10.94 -7.15 30.60
N PRO A 151 -11.44 -8.39 30.48
CA PRO A 151 -10.78 -9.54 31.09
C PRO A 151 -9.30 -9.60 30.69
N PHE A 152 -8.41 -9.90 31.63
CA PHE A 152 -6.96 -9.89 31.38
C PHE A 152 -6.57 -10.81 30.20
N GLN A 153 -7.32 -11.91 30.00
CA GLN A 153 -7.11 -12.82 28.88
C GLN A 153 -7.26 -12.11 27.53
N GLU A 154 -8.26 -11.24 27.40
CA GLU A 154 -8.46 -10.46 26.18
C GLU A 154 -7.36 -9.40 25.99
N VAL A 155 -6.95 -8.75 27.08
CA VAL A 155 -5.86 -7.75 27.05
C VAL A 155 -4.54 -8.42 26.67
N ALA A 156 -4.28 -9.62 27.18
CA ALA A 156 -3.09 -10.41 26.88
C ALA A 156 -3.05 -10.77 25.38
N VAL A 157 -4.09 -11.40 24.84
CA VAL A 157 -4.09 -11.77 23.41
C VAL A 157 -4.08 -10.56 22.49
N ALA A 158 -4.76 -9.46 22.85
CA ALA A 158 -4.65 -8.21 22.10
C ALA A 158 -3.21 -7.67 22.08
N THR A 159 -2.51 -7.76 23.22
CA THR A 159 -1.10 -7.37 23.34
C THR A 159 -0.18 -8.25 22.49
N LEU A 160 -0.43 -9.56 22.49
CA LEU A 160 0.28 -10.47 21.60
C LEU A 160 0.02 -10.15 20.13
N GLY A 161 -1.24 -9.93 19.73
CA GLY A 161 -1.60 -9.59 18.35
C GLY A 161 -1.07 -8.24 17.89
N ARG A 162 -1.06 -7.22 18.76
CA ARG A 162 -0.44 -5.91 18.47
C ARG A 162 1.06 -6.03 18.21
N ALA A 163 1.75 -7.02 18.79
CA ALA A 163 3.15 -7.28 18.47
C ALA A 163 3.36 -7.72 17.01
N PHE A 164 2.29 -8.15 16.34
CA PHE A 164 2.23 -8.38 14.91
C PHE A 164 1.62 -7.21 14.13
N ALA A 165 1.47 -6.02 14.70
CA ALA A 165 1.13 -4.84 13.91
C ALA A 165 2.35 -4.29 13.17
N ALA A 166 2.12 -3.65 12.02
CA ALA A 166 3.10 -2.71 11.49
C ALA A 166 3.01 -1.41 12.30
N SER A 167 4.15 -0.88 12.75
CA SER A 167 4.26 0.38 13.47
C SER A 167 4.73 1.47 12.51
N VAL A 168 3.91 2.49 12.33
CA VAL A 168 4.22 3.69 11.55
C VAL A 168 4.51 4.81 12.53
N ARG A 169 5.64 5.49 12.36
CA ARG A 169 5.99 6.67 13.17
C ARG A 169 6.05 7.90 12.29
N SER A 170 5.33 8.93 12.69
CA SER A 170 5.35 10.25 12.06
C SER A 170 5.76 11.29 13.09
N PHE A 171 6.65 12.20 12.69
CA PHE A 171 7.15 13.26 13.54
C PHE A 171 6.72 14.60 12.97
N THR A 172 5.85 15.30 13.69
CA THR A 172 5.35 16.62 13.30
C THR A 172 5.80 17.64 14.34
N LYS A 173 6.96 18.30 14.15
CA LYS A 173 7.60 19.33 15.02
C LYS A 173 7.50 19.10 16.55
N ARG A 174 6.31 19.24 17.14
CA ARG A 174 6.02 19.09 18.57
C ARG A 174 5.21 17.83 18.93
N GLN A 175 4.92 16.96 17.97
CA GLN A 175 4.07 15.79 18.17
C GLN A 175 4.68 14.55 17.52
N ARG A 176 4.58 13.42 18.21
CA ARG A 176 4.92 12.11 17.69
C ARG A 176 3.64 11.33 17.51
N GLU A 177 3.35 10.93 16.28
CA GLU A 177 2.22 10.05 15.99
C GLU A 177 2.74 8.63 15.79
N GLU A 178 2.09 7.69 16.46
CA GLU A 178 2.34 6.25 16.30
C GLU A 178 1.05 5.62 15.79
N ILE A 179 1.13 4.94 14.65
CA ILE A 179 -0.01 4.23 14.06
C ILE A 179 0.34 2.75 14.01
N TYR A 180 -0.52 1.90 14.54
CA TYR A 180 -0.40 0.45 14.42
C TYR A 180 -1.41 -0.06 13.40
N ILE A 181 -0.98 -0.94 12.51
CA ILE A 181 -1.79 -1.44 11.39
C ILE A 181 -1.80 -2.97 11.40
N LEU A 182 -2.99 -3.55 11.28
CA LEU A 182 -3.21 -5.00 11.18
C LEU A 182 -4.12 -5.32 9.99
N PRO A 183 -3.87 -6.44 9.27
CA PRO A 183 -4.76 -6.90 8.22
C PRO A 183 -6.09 -7.39 8.80
N VAL A 184 -7.17 -7.17 8.06
CA VAL A 184 -8.50 -7.70 8.33
C VAL A 184 -8.83 -8.69 7.23
N PHE A 185 -9.36 -9.86 7.58
CA PHE A 185 -9.57 -10.96 6.65
C PHE A 185 -11.06 -11.21 6.38
N ARG A 186 -11.36 -11.85 5.25
CA ARG A 186 -12.69 -12.35 4.90
C ARG A 186 -12.84 -13.84 5.18
N GLU A 187 -14.10 -14.25 5.34
CA GLU A 187 -14.55 -15.64 5.17
C GLU A 187 -13.78 -16.61 6.09
N ARG A 188 -13.56 -17.83 5.58
CA ARG A 188 -12.69 -18.83 6.19
C ARG A 188 -11.28 -18.68 5.63
N PHE A 189 -10.29 -18.61 6.50
CA PHE A 189 -8.90 -18.50 6.10
C PHE A 189 -7.97 -19.27 7.04
N VAL A 190 -6.75 -19.52 6.60
CA VAL A 190 -5.77 -20.28 7.38
C VAL A 190 -4.55 -19.42 7.65
N ILE A 191 -4.40 -18.94 8.88
CA ILE A 191 -3.18 -18.25 9.31
C ILE A 191 -2.11 -19.32 9.52
N SER A 192 -1.10 -19.35 8.65
CA SER A 192 0.04 -20.26 8.77
C SER A 192 1.36 -19.49 8.88
N GLY A 193 2.28 -19.98 9.72
CA GLY A 193 3.61 -19.41 9.90
C GLY A 193 3.64 -18.02 10.55
N PHE A 194 4.84 -17.47 10.73
CA PHE A 194 5.00 -16.11 11.22
C PHE A 194 4.63 -15.09 10.15
N LEU A 195 3.98 -14.01 10.57
CA LEU A 195 3.87 -12.81 9.74
C LEU A 195 5.28 -12.16 9.70
N GLU A 196 5.93 -12.13 8.54
CA GLU A 196 7.36 -11.76 8.42
C GLU A 196 7.61 -10.37 7.85
N TYR A 197 6.55 -9.61 7.56
CA TYR A 197 6.68 -8.26 7.00
C TYR A 197 7.43 -7.29 7.90
N GLU A 198 8.05 -6.30 7.24
CA GLU A 198 8.68 -5.14 7.86
C GLU A 198 7.73 -4.49 8.87
N ARG A 199 8.27 -4.11 10.02
CA ARG A 199 7.46 -3.73 11.20
C ARG A 199 7.51 -2.27 11.54
N SER A 200 8.45 -1.52 11.00
CA SER A 200 8.69 -0.13 11.39
C SER A 200 8.77 0.73 10.15
N PHE A 201 7.79 1.59 9.95
CA PHE A 201 7.70 2.44 8.78
C PHE A 201 7.79 3.91 9.20
N VAL A 202 8.65 4.65 8.50
CA VAL A 202 8.78 6.10 8.62
C VAL A 202 8.92 6.66 7.22
N HIS A 203 8.13 7.66 6.88
CA HIS A 203 8.19 8.30 5.56
C HIS A 203 8.17 9.82 5.71
N ALA A 204 9.11 10.51 5.05
CA ALA A 204 9.24 11.96 5.14
C ALA A 204 8.00 12.73 4.63
N SER A 205 7.30 12.24 3.60
CA SER A 205 5.98 12.76 3.17
C SER A 205 4.87 12.76 4.21
N GLY A 206 4.99 12.03 5.33
CA GLY A 206 4.03 12.00 6.43
C GLY A 206 3.48 10.61 6.76
N GLY A 207 2.78 10.52 7.90
CA GLY A 207 2.27 9.27 8.47
C GLY A 207 1.30 8.50 7.57
N TRP A 208 0.47 9.20 6.77
CA TRP A 208 -0.45 8.54 5.83
C TRP A 208 0.30 7.76 4.73
N VAL A 209 1.35 8.35 4.15
CA VAL A 209 2.15 7.69 3.10
C VAL A 209 2.84 6.46 3.66
N ALA A 210 3.40 6.58 4.88
CA ALA A 210 3.98 5.45 5.59
C ALA A 210 2.94 4.35 5.92
N ALA A 211 1.70 4.72 6.24
CA ALA A 211 0.62 3.76 6.50
C ALA A 211 0.22 2.98 5.24
N VAL A 212 0.11 3.65 4.09
CA VAL A 212 -0.15 2.97 2.80
C VAL A 212 1.02 2.07 2.41
N TRP A 213 2.26 2.51 2.60
CA TRP A 213 3.44 1.69 2.36
C TRP A 213 3.48 0.45 3.28
N ALA A 214 3.15 0.62 4.56
CA ALA A 214 3.03 -0.50 5.51
C ALA A 214 1.96 -1.50 5.06
N ALA A 215 0.77 -1.02 4.68
CA ALA A 215 -0.31 -1.87 4.20
C ALA A 215 0.07 -2.65 2.93
N LEU A 216 0.73 -2.00 1.96
CA LEU A 216 1.24 -2.67 0.77
C LEU A 216 2.27 -3.75 1.10
N SER A 217 3.19 -3.46 2.02
CA SER A 217 4.21 -4.42 2.44
C SER A 217 3.59 -5.63 3.14
N ILE A 218 2.58 -5.41 3.99
CA ILE A 218 1.80 -6.51 4.57
C ILE A 218 1.09 -7.30 3.47
N LEU A 219 0.38 -6.63 2.56
CA LEU A 219 -0.41 -7.29 1.51
C LEU A 219 0.45 -8.17 0.63
N LEU A 220 1.61 -7.66 0.20
CA LEU A 220 2.58 -8.40 -0.61
C LEU A 220 3.12 -9.62 0.12
N ASP A 221 3.44 -9.54 1.41
CA ASP A 221 3.90 -10.70 2.16
C ASP A 221 2.80 -11.77 2.30
N LEU A 222 1.55 -11.33 2.47
CA LEU A 222 0.40 -12.23 2.58
C LEU A 222 -0.01 -12.87 1.25
N THR A 223 0.53 -12.42 0.10
CA THR A 223 0.33 -13.06 -1.22
C THR A 223 0.82 -14.50 -1.23
N THR A 224 2.00 -14.75 -0.68
CA THR A 224 2.65 -16.07 -0.67
C THR A 224 1.78 -17.10 0.06
N LYS A 225 0.99 -16.63 1.04
CA LYS A 225 0.08 -17.43 1.86
C LYS A 225 -1.35 -17.45 1.35
N ARG A 226 -1.66 -16.72 0.26
CA ARG A 226 -3.01 -16.57 -0.32
C ARG A 226 -4.08 -16.24 0.72
N LEU A 227 -3.80 -15.27 1.59
CA LEU A 227 -4.75 -14.86 2.62
C LEU A 227 -5.73 -13.79 2.10
N PRO A 228 -7.06 -13.93 2.32
CA PRO A 228 -8.06 -13.02 1.80
C PRO A 228 -8.18 -11.74 2.64
N VAL A 229 -7.22 -10.82 2.51
CA VAL A 229 -7.29 -9.51 3.16
C VAL A 229 -8.41 -8.68 2.54
N ILE A 230 -9.21 -8.00 3.36
CA ILE A 230 -10.32 -7.13 2.92
C ILE A 230 -10.10 -5.66 3.21
N ASP A 231 -9.33 -5.33 4.26
CA ASP A 231 -8.91 -3.98 4.58
C ASP A 231 -7.82 -4.09 5.66
N PHE A 232 -7.39 -2.94 6.18
CA PHE A 232 -6.45 -2.81 7.25
C PHE A 232 -7.08 -2.00 8.38
N ALA A 233 -7.11 -2.58 9.58
CA ALA A 233 -7.50 -1.86 10.78
C ALA A 233 -6.31 -1.08 11.31
N TYR A 234 -6.55 0.14 11.77
CA TYR A 234 -5.53 0.97 12.40
C TYR A 234 -5.97 1.45 13.77
N THR A 235 -4.98 1.74 14.61
CA THR A 235 -5.11 2.61 15.77
C THR A 235 -3.97 3.61 15.73
N ARG A 236 -4.26 4.86 16.05
CA ARG A 236 -3.35 6.00 16.03
C ARG A 236 -3.33 6.60 17.41
N GLU A 237 -2.13 6.87 17.91
CA GLU A 237 -1.91 7.60 19.15
C GLU A 237 -0.98 8.78 18.86
N ALA A 238 -1.44 10.00 19.15
CA ALA A 238 -0.59 11.17 19.09
C ALA A 238 -0.06 11.51 20.48
N LYS A 239 1.26 11.66 20.61
CA LYS A 239 1.96 11.96 21.85
C LYS A 239 2.57 13.36 21.80
N ALA A 240 2.49 14.05 22.92
CA ALA A 240 3.21 15.30 23.18
C ALA A 240 4.73 15.05 23.28
N PRO A 241 5.58 16.09 23.25
CA PRO A 241 7.04 15.93 23.40
C PRO A 241 7.43 15.24 24.71
N THR A 242 6.61 15.41 25.75
CA THR A 242 6.76 14.79 27.07
C THR A 242 6.31 13.32 27.11
N GLY A 243 5.87 12.75 25.99
CA GLY A 243 5.36 11.38 25.89
C GLY A 243 3.92 11.19 26.35
N GLN A 244 3.24 12.25 26.78
CA GLN A 244 1.84 12.18 27.19
C GLN A 244 0.90 12.03 25.98
N PRO A 245 -0.09 11.12 26.02
CA PRO A 245 -1.08 10.98 24.96
C PRO A 245 -1.92 12.26 24.84
N ILE A 246 -2.07 12.75 23.62
CA ILE A 246 -2.89 13.92 23.27
C ILE A 246 -4.27 13.46 22.80
N PHE A 247 -4.30 12.50 21.87
CA PHE A 247 -5.51 11.88 21.35
C PHE A 247 -5.20 10.48 20.83
N SER A 248 -6.21 9.63 20.80
CA SER A 248 -6.20 8.36 20.06
C SER A 248 -7.34 8.33 19.06
N ASP A 249 -7.18 7.50 18.04
CA ASP A 249 -8.17 7.25 17.01
C ASP A 249 -8.02 5.81 16.50
N SER A 250 -9.08 5.20 16.00
CA SER A 250 -9.05 3.86 15.41
C SER A 250 -10.12 3.71 14.35
N GLY A 251 -9.84 2.85 13.37
CA GLY A 251 -10.75 2.63 12.26
C GLY A 251 -10.16 1.70 11.22
N TYR A 252 -10.64 1.83 10.00
CA TYR A 252 -10.11 1.17 8.82
C TYR A 252 -9.34 2.18 7.97
N LEU A 253 -8.25 1.74 7.32
CA LEU A 253 -7.51 2.59 6.38
C LEU A 253 -8.30 2.86 5.09
N GLY A 254 -9.35 2.08 4.80
CA GLY A 254 -10.20 2.27 3.63
C GLY A 254 -9.55 1.73 2.35
N LEU A 255 -8.66 0.74 2.47
CA LEU A 255 -7.96 0.11 1.34
C LEU A 255 -8.74 -1.06 0.75
N GLY A 256 -10.05 -1.16 1.03
CA GLY A 256 -10.85 -2.30 0.59
C GLY A 256 -10.93 -2.50 -0.92
N LYS A 257 -10.97 -1.41 -1.70
CA LYS A 257 -10.92 -1.52 -3.18
C LYS A 257 -9.63 -2.15 -3.68
N LEU A 258 -8.49 -1.74 -3.10
CA LEU A 258 -7.17 -2.30 -3.39
C LEU A 258 -7.12 -3.79 -3.02
N CYS A 259 -7.59 -4.14 -1.82
CA CYS A 259 -7.59 -5.51 -1.33
C CYS A 259 -8.44 -6.44 -2.21
N ILE A 260 -9.62 -5.98 -2.65
CA ILE A 260 -10.49 -6.73 -3.58
C ILE A 260 -9.80 -6.93 -4.92
N TYR A 261 -9.26 -5.85 -5.50
CA TYR A 261 -8.56 -5.90 -6.79
C TYR A 261 -7.38 -6.88 -6.75
N TRP A 262 -6.57 -6.78 -5.69
CA TRP A 262 -5.46 -7.69 -5.44
C TRP A 262 -5.91 -9.15 -5.30
N TRP A 263 -6.95 -9.41 -4.49
CA TRP A 263 -7.41 -10.76 -4.23
C TRP A 263 -7.92 -11.45 -5.49
N ASN A 264 -8.59 -10.70 -6.37
CA ASN A 264 -8.98 -11.18 -7.69
C ASN A 264 -7.74 -11.53 -8.53
N GLY A 265 -6.71 -10.67 -8.54
CA GLY A 265 -5.44 -10.95 -9.21
C GLY A 265 -4.74 -12.21 -8.70
N VAL A 266 -4.73 -12.45 -7.38
CA VAL A 266 -4.16 -13.67 -6.77
C VAL A 266 -4.96 -14.91 -7.15
N LYS A 267 -6.30 -14.84 -7.12
CA LYS A 267 -7.19 -15.95 -7.53
C LYS A 267 -7.00 -16.33 -9.00
N GLU A 268 -6.82 -15.33 -9.86
CA GLU A 268 -6.68 -15.50 -11.31
C GLU A 268 -5.22 -15.75 -11.74
N GLY A 269 -4.27 -15.71 -10.81
CA GLY A 269 -2.84 -15.93 -11.11
C GLY A 269 -2.20 -14.81 -11.94
N LYS A 270 -2.75 -13.59 -11.89
CA LYS A 270 -2.28 -12.43 -12.67
C LYS A 270 -1.01 -11.84 -12.06
N GLN A 271 0.14 -12.21 -12.61
CA GLN A 271 1.44 -11.64 -12.22
C GLN A 271 1.54 -10.13 -12.46
N GLU A 272 0.85 -9.61 -13.48
CA GLU A 272 0.82 -8.17 -13.80
C GLU A 272 0.31 -7.33 -12.62
N THR A 273 -0.75 -7.79 -11.96
CA THR A 273 -1.31 -7.14 -10.76
C THR A 273 -0.31 -7.09 -9.60
N LEU A 274 0.42 -8.19 -9.36
CA LEU A 274 1.45 -8.24 -8.31
C LEU A 274 2.63 -7.33 -8.64
N ASN A 275 3.06 -7.30 -9.91
CA ASN A 275 4.13 -6.42 -10.37
C ASN A 275 3.77 -4.94 -10.16
N LEU A 276 2.52 -4.54 -10.38
CA LEU A 276 2.05 -3.18 -10.09
C LEU A 276 2.15 -2.85 -8.59
N LEU A 277 1.72 -3.75 -7.71
CA LEU A 277 1.81 -3.54 -6.27
C LEU A 277 3.26 -3.47 -5.78
N HIS A 278 4.14 -4.32 -6.32
CA HIS A 278 5.59 -4.23 -6.08
C HIS A 278 6.13 -2.87 -6.53
N ASN A 279 5.74 -2.39 -7.71
CA ASN A 279 6.19 -1.08 -8.21
C ASN A 279 5.75 0.08 -7.30
N PHE A 280 4.52 0.05 -6.78
CA PHE A 280 4.06 1.03 -5.79
C PHE A 280 4.81 0.93 -4.46
N ARG A 281 5.00 -0.28 -3.94
CA ARG A 281 5.72 -0.50 -2.67
C ARG A 281 7.17 -0.05 -2.76
N GLU A 282 7.88 -0.45 -3.83
CA GLU A 282 9.27 -0.02 -4.08
C GLU A 282 9.38 1.49 -4.26
N PHE A 283 8.41 2.13 -4.93
CA PHE A 283 8.43 3.58 -5.07
C PHE A 283 8.35 4.26 -3.70
N LEU A 284 7.39 3.89 -2.85
CA LEU A 284 7.22 4.48 -1.52
C LEU A 284 8.41 4.20 -0.58
N GLU A 285 8.98 3.00 -0.63
CA GLU A 285 10.18 2.64 0.12
C GLU A 285 11.37 3.53 -0.27
N ASN A 286 11.64 3.63 -1.58
CA ASN A 286 12.78 4.38 -2.09
C ASN A 286 12.63 5.91 -1.96
N THR A 287 11.42 6.41 -1.67
CA THR A 287 11.15 7.85 -1.39
C THR A 287 10.99 8.18 0.09
N SER A 288 11.17 7.20 0.98
CA SER A 288 10.97 7.37 2.42
C SER A 288 11.95 8.36 3.09
N GLY A 289 13.13 8.54 2.51
CA GLY A 289 14.23 9.33 3.08
C GLY A 289 13.99 10.84 3.11
N GLN A 290 14.49 11.51 4.16
CA GLN A 290 14.35 12.97 4.38
C GLN A 290 15.08 13.81 3.32
N ASN A 291 16.11 13.26 2.68
CA ASN A 291 16.91 13.97 1.67
C ASN A 291 16.27 13.95 0.26
N THR A 292 15.12 13.27 0.09
CA THR A 292 14.44 13.21 -1.20
C THR A 292 13.79 14.56 -1.52
N HIS A 293 13.85 14.97 -2.78
CA HIS A 293 13.33 16.26 -3.23
C HIS A 293 11.81 16.42 -2.95
N GLU A 294 11.36 17.64 -2.58
CA GLU A 294 9.97 17.90 -2.17
C GLU A 294 8.94 17.51 -3.25
N GLN A 295 9.29 17.69 -4.54
CA GLN A 295 8.40 17.25 -5.63
C GLN A 295 8.20 15.73 -5.65
N VAL A 296 9.24 14.96 -5.33
CA VAL A 296 9.16 13.49 -5.24
C VAL A 296 8.36 13.08 -4.01
N GLN A 297 8.53 13.78 -2.88
CA GLN A 297 7.68 13.60 -1.70
C GLN A 297 6.21 13.91 -2.01
N ALA A 298 5.92 14.97 -2.76
CA ALA A 298 4.57 15.28 -3.23
C ALA A 298 4.00 14.19 -4.16
N LEU A 299 4.82 13.64 -5.06
CA LEU A 299 4.43 12.49 -5.89
C LEU A 299 4.07 11.28 -5.01
N ALA A 300 4.84 10.97 -3.97
CA ALA A 300 4.53 9.90 -3.02
C ALA A 300 3.20 10.11 -2.29
N ARG A 301 2.83 11.36 -1.95
CA ARG A 301 1.51 11.68 -1.37
C ARG A 301 0.38 11.35 -2.34
N HIS A 302 0.53 11.72 -3.62
CA HIS A 302 -0.49 11.43 -4.64
C HIS A 302 -0.56 9.95 -5.01
N VAL A 303 0.57 9.24 -5.05
CA VAL A 303 0.61 7.78 -5.22
C VAL A 303 -0.13 7.09 -4.08
N ALA A 304 0.15 7.44 -2.83
CA ALA A 304 -0.57 6.89 -1.68
C ALA A 304 -2.08 7.18 -1.72
N ALA A 305 -2.47 8.40 -2.11
CA ALA A 305 -3.88 8.76 -2.29
C ALA A 305 -4.56 7.96 -3.40
N PHE A 306 -3.86 7.74 -4.54
CA PHE A 306 -4.38 6.92 -5.64
C PHE A 306 -4.55 5.45 -5.23
N ILE A 307 -3.57 4.87 -4.53
CA ILE A 307 -3.63 3.48 -4.03
C ILE A 307 -4.84 3.29 -3.11
N ALA A 308 -5.10 4.25 -2.24
CA ALA A 308 -6.22 4.18 -1.31
C ALA A 308 -7.57 4.36 -1.99
N ASN A 309 -7.67 5.31 -2.92
CA ASN A 309 -8.90 5.55 -3.67
C ASN A 309 -8.58 5.90 -5.13
N PRO A 310 -8.51 4.89 -6.02
CA PRO A 310 -8.19 5.10 -7.43
C PRO A 310 -9.16 6.07 -8.08
N ASN A 311 -8.64 7.18 -8.59
CA ASN A 311 -9.44 8.21 -9.26
C ASN A 311 -8.61 8.97 -10.30
N ALA A 312 -9.32 9.62 -11.24
CA ALA A 312 -8.72 10.34 -12.37
C ALA A 312 -7.93 11.59 -11.94
N GLU A 313 -8.30 12.23 -10.84
CA GLU A 313 -7.64 13.44 -10.35
C GLU A 313 -6.25 13.13 -9.79
N ALA A 314 -6.16 12.13 -8.90
CA ALA A 314 -4.90 11.66 -8.35
C ALA A 314 -3.97 11.17 -9.46
N LEU A 315 -4.50 10.46 -10.46
CA LEU A 315 -3.72 10.00 -11.61
C LEU A 315 -3.17 11.17 -12.44
N THR A 316 -4.00 12.18 -12.72
CA THR A 316 -3.55 13.42 -13.38
C THR A 316 -2.43 14.10 -12.57
N LYS A 317 -2.58 14.19 -11.24
CA LYS A 317 -1.52 14.78 -10.39
C LYS A 317 -0.23 13.98 -10.39
N MET A 318 -0.31 12.65 -10.40
CA MET A 318 0.86 11.77 -10.54
C MET A 318 1.58 11.99 -11.86
N GLU A 319 0.83 12.09 -12.96
CA GLU A 319 1.34 12.36 -14.30
C GLU A 319 2.06 13.72 -14.37
N GLN A 320 1.39 14.80 -13.94
CA GLN A 320 1.95 16.15 -13.88
C GLN A 320 3.25 16.22 -13.08
N LEU A 321 3.28 15.63 -11.89
CA LEU A 321 4.46 15.65 -11.03
C LEU A 321 5.58 14.80 -11.58
N LYS A 322 5.27 13.62 -12.13
CA LYS A 322 6.28 12.77 -12.77
C LYS A 322 6.93 13.49 -13.94
N ALA A 323 6.17 14.12 -14.83
CA ALA A 323 6.72 14.90 -15.94
C ALA A 323 7.65 16.02 -15.46
N ARG A 324 7.23 16.80 -14.46
CA ARG A 324 8.03 17.89 -13.87
C ARG A 324 9.32 17.39 -13.22
N ILE A 325 9.25 16.29 -12.47
CA ILE A 325 10.43 15.68 -11.85
C ILE A 325 11.41 15.22 -12.94
N LEU A 326 10.92 14.60 -14.01
CA LEU A 326 11.78 14.15 -15.12
C LEU A 326 12.44 15.33 -15.85
N ALA A 327 11.70 16.42 -16.10
CA ALA A 327 12.26 17.64 -16.69
C ALA A 327 13.31 18.29 -15.79
N ASN A 328 13.04 18.41 -14.49
CA ASN A 328 13.99 18.96 -13.53
C ASN A 328 15.21 18.05 -13.34
N SER A 329 15.05 16.73 -13.48
CA SER A 329 16.15 15.76 -13.38
C SER A 329 17.13 15.84 -14.55
N GLN A 330 16.77 16.47 -15.67
CA GLN A 330 17.67 16.70 -16.81
C GLN A 330 18.57 17.91 -16.59
N THR A 331 18.08 18.92 -15.87
CA THR A 331 18.82 20.17 -15.64
C THR A 331 19.50 20.21 -14.28
N GLN A 332 19.01 19.44 -13.31
CA GLN A 332 19.50 19.37 -11.94
C GLN A 332 19.47 17.93 -11.45
N GLN A 333 20.42 17.55 -10.58
CA GLN A 333 20.41 16.23 -9.97
C GLN A 333 19.32 16.16 -8.88
N VAL A 334 18.09 15.82 -9.29
CA VAL A 334 16.97 15.65 -8.36
C VAL A 334 17.12 14.32 -7.62
N ILE A 335 17.38 14.39 -6.31
CA ILE A 335 17.43 13.20 -5.44
C ILE A 335 16.04 12.52 -5.45
N GLY A 336 15.98 11.31 -6.00
CA GLY A 336 14.74 10.54 -6.21
C GLY A 336 14.19 10.59 -7.65
N GLY A 337 14.82 11.31 -8.58
CA GLY A 337 14.37 11.39 -9.98
C GLY A 337 14.40 10.04 -10.72
N THR A 338 15.42 9.21 -10.48
CA THR A 338 15.52 7.86 -11.04
C THR A 338 14.40 6.94 -10.56
N VAL A 339 14.00 7.08 -9.30
CA VAL A 339 12.89 6.34 -8.68
C VAL A 339 11.57 6.77 -9.30
N ALA A 340 11.34 8.08 -9.47
CA ALA A 340 10.18 8.62 -10.17
C ALA A 340 10.08 8.16 -11.63
N ARG A 341 11.22 7.97 -12.32
CA ARG A 341 11.25 7.40 -13.68
C ARG A 341 10.74 5.95 -13.73
N ARG A 342 11.10 5.13 -12.73
CA ARG A 342 10.71 3.71 -12.64
C ARG A 342 9.25 3.50 -12.24
N LEU A 343 8.64 4.45 -11.52
CA LEU A 343 7.21 4.40 -11.17
C LEU A 343 6.37 4.34 -12.44
N LEU A 344 5.54 3.32 -12.62
CA LEU A 344 4.73 3.09 -13.83
C LEU A 344 5.58 3.15 -15.11
N GLY A 345 6.80 2.60 -15.06
CA GLY A 345 7.74 2.60 -16.19
C GLY A 345 7.47 1.50 -17.23
N ARG A 346 6.50 0.60 -16.99
CA ARG A 346 6.12 -0.49 -17.90
C ARG A 346 4.67 -0.30 -18.36
N GLY A 347 4.39 -0.56 -19.63
CA GLY A 347 3.03 -0.47 -20.18
C GLY A 347 2.03 -1.41 -19.50
N GLU A 348 2.50 -2.55 -18.96
CA GLU A 348 1.69 -3.49 -18.17
C GLU A 348 1.13 -2.83 -16.90
N HIS A 349 1.95 -2.02 -16.22
CA HIS A 349 1.50 -1.30 -15.02
C HIS A 349 0.36 -0.32 -15.34
N LEU A 350 0.37 0.28 -16.53
CA LEU A 350 -0.65 1.23 -16.96
C LEU A 350 -1.96 0.54 -17.36
N ARG A 351 -1.89 -0.68 -17.92
CA ARG A 351 -3.07 -1.53 -18.12
C ARG A 351 -3.73 -1.89 -16.79
N GLU A 352 -2.93 -2.23 -15.78
CA GLU A 352 -3.43 -2.54 -14.45
C GLU A 352 -3.98 -1.29 -13.73
N VAL A 353 -3.33 -0.13 -13.86
CA VAL A 353 -3.86 1.16 -13.35
C VAL A 353 -5.22 1.50 -13.97
N LYS A 354 -5.39 1.24 -15.28
CA LYS A 354 -6.69 1.37 -15.96
C LYS A 354 -7.74 0.44 -15.34
N ALA A 355 -7.39 -0.83 -15.09
CA ALA A 355 -8.29 -1.79 -14.45
C ALA A 355 -8.69 -1.36 -13.03
N MET A 356 -7.77 -0.78 -12.25
CA MET A 356 -8.05 -0.26 -10.90
C MET A 356 -9.06 0.90 -10.89
N LEU A 357 -9.14 1.69 -11.96
CA LEU A 357 -10.09 2.80 -12.07
C LEU A 357 -11.55 2.34 -12.28
N GLN A 358 -11.75 1.10 -12.73
CA GLN A 358 -13.08 0.55 -13.06
C GLN A 358 -13.86 1.45 -14.04
N LEU A 359 -13.15 2.05 -14.99
CA LEU A 359 -13.73 2.84 -16.07
C LEU A 359 -13.56 2.06 -17.37
N ASP A 360 -14.61 2.02 -18.19
CA ASP A 360 -14.59 1.45 -19.55
C ASP A 360 -13.84 2.38 -20.51
N LEU A 361 -12.53 2.51 -20.28
CA LEU A 361 -11.66 3.30 -21.13
C LEU A 361 -11.22 2.47 -22.33
N PRO A 362 -11.04 3.07 -23.52
CA PRO A 362 -10.41 2.39 -24.65
C PRO A 362 -8.95 2.06 -24.35
N GLU A 363 -8.38 1.11 -25.08
CA GLU A 363 -6.94 0.83 -25.02
C GLU A 363 -6.11 2.01 -25.54
N VAL A 364 -4.92 2.19 -24.99
CA VAL A 364 -3.96 3.20 -25.47
C VAL A 364 -3.24 2.63 -26.69
N PRO A 365 -3.34 3.25 -27.89
CA PRO A 365 -2.65 2.78 -29.07
C PRO A 365 -1.13 2.98 -28.92
N TRP A 366 -0.40 1.88 -28.73
CA TRP A 366 1.03 1.90 -28.40
C TRP A 366 1.90 2.55 -29.48
N GLN A 367 1.50 2.48 -30.75
CA GLN A 367 2.23 3.10 -31.86
C GLN A 367 2.27 4.62 -31.72
N ILE A 368 1.19 5.21 -31.19
CA ILE A 368 1.02 6.65 -31.07
C ILE A 368 1.79 7.15 -29.85
N SER A 369 1.72 6.44 -28.73
CA SER A 369 2.50 6.78 -27.54
C SER A 369 4.00 6.67 -27.79
N GLU A 370 4.44 5.66 -28.54
CA GLU A 370 5.84 5.52 -28.96
C GLU A 370 6.27 6.64 -29.92
N ALA A 371 5.48 6.93 -30.97
CA ALA A 371 5.79 8.00 -31.91
C ALA A 371 5.88 9.37 -31.21
N LEU A 372 4.96 9.63 -30.28
CA LEU A 372 4.96 10.86 -29.49
C LEU A 372 6.16 10.92 -28.52
N ALA A 373 6.50 9.80 -27.86
CA ALA A 373 7.67 9.72 -26.99
C ALA A 373 8.98 9.97 -27.75
N LYS A 374 9.11 9.41 -28.96
CA LYS A 374 10.24 9.69 -29.87
C LYS A 374 10.28 11.17 -30.28
N ALA A 375 9.13 11.73 -30.68
CA ALA A 375 9.02 13.13 -31.08
C ALA A 375 9.44 14.09 -29.96
N LEU A 376 9.03 13.82 -28.71
CA LEU A 376 9.45 14.60 -27.54
C LEU A 376 10.94 14.41 -27.23
N GLY A 377 11.49 13.22 -27.46
CA GLY A 377 12.92 12.94 -27.28
C GLY A 377 13.84 13.77 -28.18
N PHE A 378 13.37 14.18 -29.37
CA PHE A 378 14.12 15.08 -30.26
C PHE A 378 14.10 16.55 -29.82
N ASP A 379 13.34 16.93 -28.78
CA ASP A 379 13.17 18.33 -28.33
C ASP A 379 13.69 18.55 -26.91
N GLU A 380 14.96 18.23 -26.65
CA GLU A 380 15.58 18.16 -25.31
C GLU A 380 15.35 19.41 -24.43
N GLY A 381 15.36 20.61 -24.99
CA GLY A 381 15.10 21.86 -24.25
C GLY A 381 13.64 22.34 -24.24
N GLY A 382 12.77 21.76 -25.08
CA GLY A 382 11.41 22.25 -25.36
C GLY A 382 10.29 21.25 -25.09
N TRP A 383 10.62 19.97 -24.87
CA TRP A 383 9.63 18.89 -24.75
C TRP A 383 8.64 19.14 -23.62
N MET A 384 9.08 19.71 -22.49
CA MET A 384 8.21 20.00 -21.35
C MET A 384 7.13 21.03 -21.71
N ASN A 385 7.43 22.01 -22.56
CA ASN A 385 6.44 22.98 -23.05
C ASN A 385 5.42 22.31 -23.97
N GLN A 386 5.85 21.38 -24.82
CA GLN A 386 4.96 20.61 -25.69
C GLN A 386 4.07 19.66 -24.86
N PHE A 387 4.66 19.01 -23.87
CA PHE A 387 3.98 18.12 -22.94
C PHE A 387 2.93 18.86 -22.10
N THR A 388 3.28 20.02 -21.55
CA THR A 388 2.36 20.89 -20.80
C THR A 388 1.19 21.37 -21.67
N ARG A 389 1.40 21.56 -22.98
CA ARG A 389 0.29 21.87 -23.91
C ARG A 389 -0.65 20.69 -24.09
N LEU A 390 -0.13 19.46 -24.15
CA LEU A 390 -0.95 18.24 -24.21
C LEU A 390 -1.74 18.05 -22.91
N GLU A 391 -1.09 18.23 -21.77
CA GLU A 391 -1.68 18.17 -20.43
C GLU A 391 -2.90 19.11 -20.30
N ASN A 392 -2.74 20.36 -20.75
CA ASN A 392 -3.78 21.40 -20.61
C ASN A 392 -4.86 21.37 -21.69
N THR A 393 -4.88 20.38 -22.57
CA THR A 393 -5.96 20.27 -23.56
C THR A 393 -7.32 19.97 -22.90
N PRO A 394 -8.36 20.78 -23.18
CA PRO A 394 -9.66 20.66 -22.52
C PRO A 394 -10.52 19.53 -23.10
N ASN A 395 -10.35 19.18 -24.38
CA ASN A 395 -11.16 18.15 -25.03
C ASN A 395 -10.32 17.26 -25.98
N PHE A 396 -10.92 16.13 -26.36
CA PHE A 396 -10.24 15.10 -27.14
C PHE A 396 -9.86 15.57 -28.56
N SER A 397 -10.68 16.42 -29.20
CA SER A 397 -10.39 16.92 -30.55
C SER A 397 -9.16 17.84 -30.57
N GLN A 398 -9.04 18.75 -29.60
CA GLN A 398 -7.85 19.60 -29.45
C GLN A 398 -6.62 18.78 -29.07
N PHE A 399 -6.80 17.73 -28.26
CA PHE A 399 -5.72 16.79 -27.94
C PHE A 399 -5.14 16.11 -29.18
N ILE A 400 -5.98 15.57 -30.06
CA ILE A 400 -5.53 14.94 -31.32
C ILE A 400 -4.74 15.93 -32.17
N GLN A 401 -5.23 17.16 -32.34
CA GLN A 401 -4.55 18.18 -33.13
C GLN A 401 -3.15 18.50 -32.59
N GLN A 402 -2.99 18.55 -31.27
CA GLN A 402 -1.67 18.75 -30.66
C GLN A 402 -0.76 17.54 -30.84
N VAL A 403 -1.27 16.32 -30.70
CA VAL A 403 -0.50 15.08 -30.95
C VAL A 403 0.00 15.04 -32.41
N GLU A 404 -0.88 15.31 -33.38
CA GLU A 404 -0.55 15.36 -34.81
C GLU A 404 0.56 16.39 -35.09
N ARG A 405 0.47 17.58 -34.47
CA ARG A 405 1.48 18.64 -34.59
C ARG A 405 2.83 18.25 -34.00
N ILE A 406 2.86 17.54 -32.86
CA ILE A 406 4.12 17.13 -32.23
C ILE A 406 4.75 15.99 -33.01
N ILE A 407 3.98 14.97 -33.40
CA ILE A 407 4.48 13.81 -34.15
C ILE A 407 5.03 14.24 -35.51
N SER A 408 4.33 15.09 -36.26
CA SER A 408 4.81 15.58 -37.57
C SER A 408 6.16 16.29 -37.47
N ARG A 409 6.37 17.12 -36.44
CA ARG A 409 7.66 17.76 -36.15
C ARG A 409 8.74 16.74 -35.78
N GLY A 410 8.39 15.75 -34.96
CA GLY A 410 9.29 14.65 -34.58
C GLY A 410 9.73 13.81 -35.78
N CYS A 411 8.80 13.41 -36.66
CA CYS A 411 9.11 12.68 -37.88
C CYS A 411 9.99 13.48 -38.84
N TYR A 412 9.78 14.80 -38.95
CA TYR A 412 10.64 15.67 -39.75
C TYR A 412 12.07 15.72 -39.19
N ARG A 413 12.25 15.83 -37.86
CA ARG A 413 13.57 15.78 -37.22
C ARG A 413 14.24 14.40 -37.36
N GLU A 414 13.47 13.32 -37.25
CA GLU A 414 13.96 11.95 -37.45
C GLU A 414 14.56 11.76 -38.85
N GLN A 415 13.91 12.31 -39.90
CA GLN A 415 14.43 12.29 -41.27
C GLN A 415 15.73 13.08 -41.41
N GLN A 416 15.84 14.24 -40.73
CA GLN A 416 17.06 15.04 -40.71
C GLN A 416 18.24 14.31 -40.05
N GLU A 417 18.03 13.67 -38.90
CA GLU A 417 19.10 12.92 -38.22
C GLU A 417 19.54 11.65 -38.97
N LYS A 418 18.63 11.04 -39.75
CA LYS A 418 18.92 9.86 -40.60
C LYS A 418 19.60 10.22 -41.93
N GLY A 419 19.97 11.48 -42.15
CA GLY A 419 20.64 11.93 -43.37
C GLY A 419 19.74 11.90 -44.63
N GLN A 420 18.42 11.78 -44.46
CA GLN A 420 17.46 11.83 -45.56
C GLN A 420 17.09 13.29 -45.88
N GLN A 421 16.75 13.59 -47.14
CA GLN A 421 16.13 14.89 -47.45
C GLN A 421 14.76 14.95 -46.76
N PRO A 422 14.55 15.90 -45.83
CA PRO A 422 13.35 15.88 -44.99
C PRO A 422 12.12 16.31 -45.80
N ASN A 423 11.12 15.44 -45.87
CA ASN A 423 9.90 15.67 -46.64
C ASN A 423 8.73 15.96 -45.68
N ILE A 424 8.34 17.24 -45.61
CA ILE A 424 7.24 17.70 -44.75
C ILE A 424 5.91 16.99 -45.09
N ARG A 425 5.65 16.69 -46.36
CA ARG A 425 4.40 16.03 -46.77
C ARG A 425 4.32 14.61 -46.21
N GLU A 426 5.40 13.84 -46.27
CA GLU A 426 5.44 12.49 -45.71
C GLU A 426 5.32 12.50 -44.19
N ALA A 427 5.98 13.44 -43.51
CA ALA A 427 5.87 13.61 -42.07
C ALA A 427 4.44 13.97 -41.63
N MET A 428 3.74 14.82 -42.40
CA MET A 428 2.34 15.16 -42.17
C MET A 428 1.41 13.98 -42.42
N ILE A 429 1.58 13.23 -43.51
CA ILE A 429 0.76 12.05 -43.82
C ILE A 429 0.89 11.01 -42.70
N ARG A 430 2.12 10.69 -42.29
CA ARG A 430 2.38 9.72 -41.21
C ARG A 430 1.76 10.15 -39.87
N ALA A 431 1.86 11.44 -39.53
CA ALA A 431 1.24 11.97 -38.32
C ALA A 431 -0.29 11.94 -38.39
N HIS A 432 -0.85 12.22 -39.57
CA HIS A 432 -2.29 12.18 -39.81
C HIS A 432 -2.87 10.77 -39.71
N ASP A 433 -2.17 9.77 -40.25
CA ASP A 433 -2.57 8.36 -40.18
C ASP A 433 -2.57 7.84 -38.73
N LEU A 434 -1.55 8.21 -37.95
CA LEU A 434 -1.52 7.92 -36.52
C LEU A 434 -2.65 8.63 -35.78
N ALA A 435 -2.91 9.91 -36.08
CA ALA A 435 -4.02 10.66 -35.50
C ALA A 435 -5.41 10.08 -35.86
N ASN A 436 -5.58 9.52 -37.06
CA ASN A 436 -6.81 8.83 -37.46
C ASN A 436 -7.13 7.63 -36.56
N THR A 437 -6.11 6.95 -36.04
CA THR A 437 -6.30 5.86 -35.08
C THR A 437 -6.89 6.39 -33.75
N LEU A 438 -6.48 7.58 -33.29
CA LEU A 438 -7.12 8.24 -32.14
C LEU A 438 -8.55 8.70 -32.44
N ARG A 439 -8.84 9.17 -33.66
CA ARG A 439 -10.20 9.57 -34.04
C ARG A 439 -11.19 8.39 -33.92
N GLY A 440 -10.73 7.17 -34.20
CA GLY A 440 -11.52 5.94 -34.07
C GLY A 440 -12.00 5.64 -32.64
N ILE A 441 -11.29 6.09 -31.60
CA ILE A 441 -11.69 5.90 -30.19
C ILE A 441 -12.45 7.12 -29.62
N GLY A 442 -12.65 8.18 -30.41
CA GLY A 442 -13.21 9.44 -29.93
C GLY A 442 -14.66 9.38 -29.45
N SER A 443 -15.45 8.43 -29.96
CA SER A 443 -16.82 8.20 -29.48
C SER A 443 -16.86 7.68 -28.04
N ALA A 444 -15.85 6.92 -27.61
CA ALA A 444 -15.75 6.38 -26.25
C ALA A 444 -15.21 7.40 -25.22
N LEU A 445 -14.67 8.54 -25.67
CA LEU A 445 -14.02 9.56 -24.83
C LEU A 445 -14.76 10.90 -24.84
N GLN A 446 -16.07 10.88 -25.07
CA GLN A 446 -16.91 12.09 -25.02
C GLN A 446 -17.15 12.59 -23.59
N ASP A 447 -17.17 11.69 -22.61
CA ASP A 447 -17.25 12.07 -21.20
C ASP A 447 -15.94 12.72 -20.73
N GLU A 448 -16.06 13.86 -20.05
CA GLU A 448 -14.94 14.63 -19.56
C GLU A 448 -14.11 13.83 -18.54
N LYS A 449 -14.77 13.05 -17.67
CA LYS A 449 -14.06 12.24 -16.66
C LYS A 449 -13.30 11.10 -17.30
N ALA A 450 -13.93 10.38 -18.25
CA ALA A 450 -13.28 9.34 -19.04
C ALA A 450 -12.09 9.87 -19.83
N PHE A 451 -12.25 11.01 -20.51
CA PHE A 451 -11.16 11.64 -21.27
C PHE A 451 -10.00 12.06 -20.37
N ARG A 452 -10.26 12.70 -19.21
CA ARG A 452 -9.22 13.08 -18.25
C ARG A 452 -8.41 11.86 -17.78
N ALA A 453 -9.09 10.78 -17.40
CA ALA A 453 -8.45 9.55 -16.97
C ALA A 453 -7.62 8.91 -18.09
N TRP A 454 -8.20 8.75 -19.27
CA TRP A 454 -7.52 8.18 -20.44
C TRP A 454 -6.30 9.02 -20.86
N LYS A 455 -6.43 10.36 -20.87
CA LYS A 455 -5.32 11.28 -21.18
C LYS A 455 -4.16 11.10 -20.19
N ALA A 456 -4.43 11.01 -18.90
CA ALA A 456 -3.38 10.81 -17.91
C ALA A 456 -2.67 9.45 -18.09
N ILE A 457 -3.40 8.37 -18.40
CA ILE A 457 -2.81 7.07 -18.72
C ILE A 457 -1.94 7.15 -19.98
N PHE A 458 -2.47 7.77 -21.04
CA PHE A 458 -1.75 7.95 -22.31
C PHE A 458 -0.45 8.74 -22.11
N LEU A 459 -0.48 9.86 -21.38
CA LEU A 459 0.69 10.68 -21.12
C LEU A 459 1.70 9.97 -20.20
N LEU A 460 1.25 9.18 -19.23
CA LEU A 460 2.13 8.31 -18.45
C LEU A 460 2.80 7.22 -19.31
N ASP A 461 2.09 6.66 -20.30
CA ASP A 461 2.67 5.69 -21.25
C ASP A 461 3.74 6.35 -22.12
N VAL A 462 3.49 7.58 -22.59
CA VAL A 462 4.48 8.38 -23.31
C VAL A 462 5.72 8.63 -22.44
N LEU A 463 5.55 9.05 -21.18
CA LEU A 463 6.67 9.26 -20.24
C LEU A 463 7.43 7.96 -19.94
N SER A 464 6.76 6.81 -19.92
CA SER A 464 7.41 5.52 -19.70
C SER A 464 8.31 5.10 -20.86
N ARG A 465 7.96 5.52 -22.10
CA ARG A 465 8.66 5.21 -23.35
C ARG A 465 9.69 6.26 -23.73
N ALA A 466 9.58 7.47 -23.19
CA ALA A 466 10.48 8.57 -23.47
C ALA A 466 11.92 8.20 -23.05
N ARG A 467 12.75 7.87 -24.05
CA ARG A 467 14.20 7.83 -23.90
C ARG A 467 14.72 9.25 -24.04
N MET A 468 14.59 10.01 -22.96
CA MET A 468 15.37 11.22 -22.82
C MET A 468 16.84 10.81 -22.77
N ARG A 469 17.66 11.28 -23.71
CA ARG A 469 19.12 11.08 -23.70
C ARG A 469 19.65 11.75 -22.43
N THR A 470 19.77 10.99 -21.36
CA THR A 470 20.59 11.36 -20.21
C THR A 470 22.04 11.10 -20.58
N GLU A 471 22.89 12.11 -20.39
CA GLU A 471 24.34 12.10 -20.58
C GLU A 471 24.98 10.79 -20.10
N GLY A 472 25.80 10.17 -20.96
CA GLY A 472 26.50 8.92 -20.68
C GLY A 472 26.54 7.90 -21.83
N SER A 473 26.12 8.24 -23.04
CA SER A 473 26.42 7.42 -24.24
C SER A 473 27.13 8.26 -25.29
N SER A 474 28.32 8.76 -24.95
CA SER A 474 29.33 9.04 -25.97
C SER A 474 29.90 7.70 -26.44
N GLU A 475 29.63 7.41 -27.72
CA GLU A 475 30.52 6.65 -28.62
C GLU A 475 31.00 5.26 -28.19
N GLN A 476 30.32 4.23 -28.71
CA GLN A 476 31.01 3.21 -29.50
C GLN A 476 30.13 2.80 -30.69
N THR A 477 29.96 3.73 -31.63
CA THR A 477 29.94 3.36 -33.05
C THR A 477 31.39 3.10 -33.45
N GLY A 478 31.75 1.82 -33.48
CA GLY A 478 33.00 1.34 -34.07
C GLY A 478 32.66 0.16 -34.95
N GLU A 479 32.20 0.44 -36.16
CA GLU A 479 32.41 -0.50 -37.28
C GLU A 479 33.93 -0.66 -37.42
N GLY A 480 34.41 -1.85 -37.10
CA GLY A 480 35.80 -2.27 -37.24
C GLY A 480 35.80 -3.67 -37.81
N GLU A 481 35.77 -3.71 -39.14
CA GLU A 481 36.17 -4.76 -40.07
C GLU A 481 36.62 -6.11 -39.48
N ALA A 482 35.97 -7.16 -39.97
CA ALA A 482 36.59 -8.47 -40.06
C ALA A 482 37.93 -8.38 -40.81
N ARG A 483 39.03 -8.62 -40.09
CA ARG A 483 40.23 -9.23 -40.66
C ARG A 483 40.74 -10.29 -39.69
N GLU A 484 40.52 -11.53 -40.11
CA GLU A 484 41.46 -12.62 -39.88
C GLU A 484 42.88 -12.09 -40.10
N LEU A 485 43.75 -12.22 -39.12
CA LEU A 485 45.14 -12.58 -39.33
C LEU A 485 45.57 -13.42 -38.13
N SER A 486 45.91 -14.64 -38.51
CA SER A 486 46.61 -15.68 -37.79
C SER A 486 47.97 -15.24 -37.24
N GLU A 487 48.51 -16.12 -36.40
CA GLU A 487 49.93 -16.34 -36.07
C GLU A 487 50.49 -15.76 -34.76
N GLU A 488 50.77 -16.73 -33.87
CA GLU A 488 52.02 -16.93 -33.11
C GLU A 488 52.37 -15.99 -31.95
N GLY A 489 52.55 -16.61 -30.77
CA GLY A 489 53.09 -16.03 -29.54
C GLY A 489 52.67 -16.80 -28.31
#